data_AF-A0AAJ4XB95-F1
#
_entry.id   AF-A0AAJ4XB95-F1
#
_cell.length_a   1.000
_cell.length_b   1.000
_cell.length_c   1.000
_cell.angle_alpha   90.00
_cell.angle_beta   90.00
_cell.angle_gamma   90.00
#
_symmetry.space_group_name_H-M   'P 1'
#
loop_
_entity.id
_entity.type
_entity.pdbx_description
1 polymer ?
#
loop_
_entity_poly.entity_id
_entity_poly.type
_entity_poly.pdbx_seq_one_letter_code
_entity_poly.pdbx_strand_id
1 'polypeptide(L)'
;MIIWVLGIQFEQFIKFSYSNPIIFNNIDLILFNLQQEINEKHMTLDERLKIFNEYFHYKERPELYEFEISPEKIAYRNEALRSGDRNLYLKYLTEKYADKLEKEMERYDLAAQNLVKVDRDSANELFNSFQVNMLKSDISFLDNDAIYTMYKVSPESIELLLEGYREDLIDVFVPINEVFQNGRKEIYLDKTGIYAN
;
A
#
# COMPACT_ATOMS: atom_id res chain seq x y z
N MET A 1 -19.73 4.28 17.41
CA MET A 1 -19.59 4.91 18.75
C MET A 1 -18.75 4.09 19.74
N ILE A 2 -18.57 2.78 19.55
CA ILE A 2 -17.74 1.92 20.42
C ILE A 2 -16.23 2.07 20.16
N ILE A 3 -15.83 2.37 18.92
CA ILE A 3 -14.42 2.46 18.48
C ILE A 3 -13.67 3.63 19.13
N TRP A 4 -14.34 4.76 19.37
CA TRP A 4 -13.74 5.95 19.98
C TRP A 4 -13.46 5.80 21.49
N VAL A 5 -14.25 4.99 22.19
CA VAL A 5 -14.08 4.78 23.64
C VAL A 5 -12.84 3.92 23.93
N LEU A 6 -12.52 2.99 23.02
CA LEU A 6 -11.35 2.11 23.12
C LEU A 6 -10.02 2.86 22.88
N GLY A 7 -9.98 3.83 21.97
CA GLY A 7 -8.78 4.61 21.68
C GLY A 7 -8.31 5.48 22.85
N ILE A 8 -9.23 6.13 23.56
CA ILE A 8 -8.92 7.02 24.68
C ILE A 8 -8.44 6.22 25.92
N GLN A 9 -9.04 5.05 26.17
CA GLN A 9 -8.57 4.17 27.25
C GLN A 9 -7.17 3.61 26.98
N PHE A 10 -6.80 3.39 25.71
CA PHE A 10 -5.51 2.81 25.35
C PHE A 10 -4.34 3.79 25.52
N GLU A 11 -4.49 5.07 25.18
CA GLU A 11 -3.42 6.07 25.42
C GLU A 11 -3.13 6.26 26.92
N GLN A 12 -4.18 6.21 27.76
CA GLN A 12 -4.02 6.25 29.21
C GLN A 12 -3.35 4.97 29.74
N PHE A 13 -3.61 3.82 29.11
CA PHE A 13 -3.01 2.53 29.45
C PHE A 13 -1.53 2.44 29.06
N ILE A 14 -1.13 2.97 27.90
CA ILE A 14 0.28 3.08 27.51
C ILE A 14 1.04 3.94 28.53
N LYS A 15 0.52 5.11 28.90
CA LYS A 15 1.15 5.96 29.93
C LYS A 15 1.27 5.27 31.29
N PHE A 16 0.29 4.44 31.66
CA PHE A 16 0.32 3.65 32.90
C PHE A 16 1.38 2.53 32.85
N SER A 17 1.50 1.82 31.73
CA SER A 17 2.45 0.71 31.55
C SER A 17 3.93 1.12 31.60
N TYR A 18 4.29 2.30 31.07
CA TYR A 18 5.64 2.86 31.20
C TYR A 18 6.00 3.25 32.64
N SER A 19 5.00 3.42 33.52
CA SER A 19 5.19 3.84 34.91
C SER A 19 5.26 2.67 35.90
N ASN A 20 4.94 1.44 35.49
CA ASN A 20 4.94 0.25 36.35
C ASN A 20 5.23 -1.05 35.55
N PRO A 21 6.50 -1.45 35.38
CA PRO A 21 6.89 -2.52 34.46
C PRO A 21 6.61 -3.96 34.96
N ILE A 22 5.94 -4.16 36.10
CA ILE A 22 5.86 -5.47 36.79
C ILE A 22 4.49 -6.17 36.63
N ILE A 23 3.50 -5.55 35.98
CA ILE A 23 2.18 -6.20 35.77
C ILE A 23 1.83 -6.21 34.29
N PHE A 24 2.40 -7.15 33.55
CA PHE A 24 1.86 -7.59 32.26
C PHE A 24 1.27 -8.98 32.45
N ASN A 25 -0.06 -9.10 32.50
CA ASN A 25 -0.72 -10.41 32.54
C ASN A 25 -0.75 -11.00 31.13
N ASN A 26 -0.83 -12.34 31.02
CA ASN A 26 -0.89 -13.05 29.74
C ASN A 26 -2.02 -12.55 28.80
N ILE A 27 -3.12 -12.03 29.35
CA ILE A 27 -4.25 -11.48 28.58
C ILE A 27 -3.85 -10.17 27.88
N ASP A 28 -3.06 -9.32 28.52
CA ASP A 28 -2.61 -8.04 27.94
C ASP A 28 -1.65 -8.28 26.77
N LEU A 29 -0.80 -9.29 26.87
CA LEU A 29 0.08 -9.73 25.79
C LEU A 29 -0.71 -10.34 24.63
N ILE A 30 -1.75 -11.13 24.91
CA ILE A 30 -2.64 -11.69 23.89
C ILE A 30 -3.41 -10.58 23.16
N LEU A 31 -3.96 -9.60 23.88
CA LEU A 31 -4.66 -8.47 23.27
C LEU A 31 -3.72 -7.59 22.44
N PHE A 32 -2.50 -7.35 22.90
CA PHE A 32 -1.47 -6.66 22.13
C PHE A 32 -1.12 -7.42 20.85
N ASN A 33 -0.86 -8.73 20.94
CA ASN A 33 -0.53 -9.56 19.78
C ASN A 33 -1.69 -9.66 18.79
N LEU A 34 -2.93 -9.84 19.27
CA LEU A 34 -4.12 -9.82 18.41
C LEU A 34 -4.32 -8.47 17.74
N GLN A 35 -4.03 -7.36 18.44
CA GLN A 35 -4.10 -6.03 17.84
C GLN A 35 -3.01 -5.85 16.77
N GLN A 36 -1.80 -6.39 16.98
CA GLN A 36 -0.75 -6.39 15.96
C GLN A 36 -1.15 -7.27 14.78
N GLU A 37 -1.66 -8.49 15.00
CA GLU A 37 -2.14 -9.38 13.93
C GLU A 37 -3.31 -8.76 13.14
N ILE A 38 -4.22 -8.04 13.79
CA ILE A 38 -5.30 -7.29 13.12
C ILE A 38 -4.74 -6.12 12.32
N ASN A 39 -3.75 -5.41 12.86
CA ASN A 39 -3.11 -4.28 12.17
C ASN A 39 -2.18 -4.75 11.02
N GLU A 40 -1.68 -5.97 11.09
CA GLU A 40 -0.79 -6.61 10.10
C GLU A 40 -1.55 -7.51 9.11
N LYS A 41 -2.87 -7.67 9.24
CA LYS A 41 -3.64 -8.54 8.34
C LYS A 41 -3.60 -7.99 6.92
N HIS A 42 -2.68 -8.53 6.12
CA HIS A 42 -2.61 -8.33 4.69
C HIS A 42 -3.82 -8.99 4.03
N MET A 43 -4.50 -8.23 3.17
CA MET A 43 -5.59 -8.73 2.35
C MET A 43 -5.03 -9.75 1.37
N THR A 44 -5.65 -10.93 1.29
CA THR A 44 -5.25 -11.96 0.33
C THR A 44 -5.55 -11.52 -1.11
N LEU A 45 -4.86 -12.11 -2.09
CA LEU A 45 -5.13 -11.85 -3.51
C LEU A 45 -6.60 -12.10 -3.87
N ASP A 46 -7.20 -13.19 -3.40
CA ASP A 46 -8.60 -13.54 -3.70
C ASP A 46 -9.58 -12.52 -3.11
N GLU A 47 -9.36 -12.07 -1.87
CA GLU A 47 -10.15 -11.01 -1.24
C GLU A 47 -10.02 -9.69 -2.03
N ARG A 48 -8.80 -9.34 -2.47
CA ARG A 48 -8.55 -8.13 -3.26
C ARG A 48 -9.23 -8.18 -4.62
N LEU A 49 -9.10 -9.30 -5.33
CA LEU A 49 -9.75 -9.50 -6.63
C LEU A 49 -11.27 -9.42 -6.52
N LYS A 50 -11.84 -9.89 -5.41
CA LYS A 50 -13.27 -9.77 -5.13
C LYS A 50 -13.67 -8.31 -4.94
N ILE A 51 -12.99 -7.56 -4.08
CA ILE A 51 -13.28 -6.14 -3.82
C ILE A 51 -13.14 -5.32 -5.10
N PHE A 52 -12.06 -5.52 -5.86
CA PHE A 52 -11.87 -4.83 -7.13
C PHE A 52 -12.98 -5.17 -8.13
N ASN A 53 -13.43 -6.42 -8.19
CA ASN A 53 -14.52 -6.76 -9.10
C ASN A 53 -15.85 -6.17 -8.64
N GLU A 54 -16.11 -6.10 -7.33
CA GLU A 54 -17.30 -5.46 -6.78
C GLU A 54 -17.35 -3.96 -7.06
N TYR A 55 -16.19 -3.29 -7.05
CA TYR A 55 -16.10 -1.85 -7.29
C TYR A 55 -16.04 -1.48 -8.78
N PHE A 56 -15.18 -2.16 -9.56
CA PHE A 56 -14.92 -1.84 -10.96
C PHE A 56 -15.78 -2.64 -11.93
N HIS A 57 -16.40 -3.75 -11.50
CA HIS A 57 -17.16 -4.64 -12.38
C HIS A 57 -16.37 -5.14 -13.60
N TYR A 58 -15.04 -5.26 -13.49
CA TYR A 58 -14.15 -5.56 -14.62
C TYR A 58 -14.36 -6.96 -15.23
N LYS A 59 -14.99 -7.91 -14.51
CA LYS A 59 -15.39 -9.20 -15.10
C LYS A 59 -16.64 -9.11 -15.97
N GLU A 60 -17.55 -8.19 -15.64
CA GLU A 60 -18.79 -7.97 -16.39
C GLU A 60 -18.56 -7.03 -17.58
N ARG A 61 -17.61 -6.10 -17.45
CA ARG A 61 -17.27 -5.10 -18.47
C ARG A 61 -15.76 -5.04 -18.73
N PRO A 62 -15.12 -6.14 -19.18
CA PRO A 62 -13.67 -6.18 -19.39
C PRO A 62 -13.19 -5.15 -20.43
N GLU A 63 -14.05 -4.73 -21.36
CA GLU A 63 -13.76 -3.74 -22.39
C GLU A 63 -13.45 -2.33 -21.85
N LEU A 64 -13.87 -2.02 -20.62
CA LEU A 64 -13.58 -0.74 -19.98
C LEU A 64 -12.19 -0.70 -19.34
N TYR A 65 -11.53 -1.85 -19.21
CA TYR A 65 -10.28 -2.00 -18.49
C TYR A 65 -9.20 -2.53 -19.40
N GLU A 66 -8.58 -1.61 -20.15
CA GLU A 66 -7.39 -1.92 -20.92
C GLU A 66 -6.24 -2.37 -20.01
N PHE A 67 -5.25 -3.04 -20.60
CA PHE A 67 -4.09 -3.58 -19.88
C PHE A 67 -3.45 -2.60 -18.89
N GLU A 68 -3.29 -1.33 -19.26
CA GLU A 68 -2.61 -0.34 -18.42
C GLU A 68 -3.38 -0.06 -17.12
N ILE A 69 -4.72 -0.07 -17.18
CA ILE A 69 -5.63 0.30 -16.08
C ILE A 69 -6.35 -0.90 -15.45
N SER A 70 -5.93 -2.13 -15.77
CA SER A 70 -6.57 -3.35 -15.27
C SER A 70 -6.39 -3.51 -13.75
N PRO A 71 -7.47 -3.45 -12.94
CA PRO A 71 -7.37 -3.65 -11.49
C PRO A 71 -6.86 -5.05 -11.14
N GLU A 72 -7.25 -6.04 -11.94
CA GLU A 72 -6.80 -7.42 -11.81
C GLU A 72 -5.28 -7.54 -12.01
N LYS A 73 -4.73 -6.88 -13.06
CA LYS A 73 -3.29 -6.88 -13.31
C LYS A 73 -2.53 -6.30 -12.12
N ILE A 74 -3.00 -5.18 -11.57
CA ILE A 74 -2.40 -4.51 -10.40
C ILE A 74 -2.38 -5.47 -9.21
N ALA A 75 -3.50 -6.14 -8.92
CA ALA A 75 -3.60 -7.09 -7.82
C ALA A 75 -2.57 -8.24 -7.93
N TYR A 76 -2.48 -8.87 -9.11
CA TYR A 76 -1.50 -9.96 -9.34
C TYR A 76 -0.04 -9.46 -9.26
N ARG A 77 0.26 -8.30 -9.86
CA ARG A 77 1.61 -7.71 -9.83
C ARG A 77 2.06 -7.46 -8.40
N ASN A 78 1.19 -6.84 -7.60
CA ASN A 78 1.54 -6.41 -6.25
C ASN A 78 1.69 -7.60 -5.30
N GLU A 79 0.83 -8.61 -5.44
CA GLU A 79 0.96 -9.83 -4.66
C GLU A 79 2.27 -10.56 -4.98
N ALA A 80 2.61 -10.68 -6.27
CA ALA A 80 3.87 -11.25 -6.70
C ALA A 80 5.08 -10.46 -6.19
N LEU A 81 5.01 -9.12 -6.17
CA LEU A 81 6.08 -8.27 -5.65
C LEU A 81 6.30 -8.46 -4.14
N ARG A 82 5.22 -8.54 -3.36
CA ARG A 82 5.31 -8.67 -1.88
C ARG A 82 5.73 -10.06 -1.43
N SER A 83 5.23 -11.09 -2.12
CA SER A 83 5.57 -12.49 -1.83
C SER A 83 6.92 -12.92 -2.43
N GLY A 84 7.44 -12.16 -3.40
CA GLY A 84 8.60 -12.57 -4.21
C GLY A 84 8.26 -13.69 -5.21
N ASP A 85 6.98 -14.07 -5.37
CA ASP A 85 6.56 -15.08 -6.33
C ASP A 85 6.45 -14.49 -7.74
N ARG A 86 7.59 -14.37 -8.43
CA ARG A 86 7.66 -13.95 -9.82
C ARG A 86 6.77 -14.80 -10.75
N ASN A 87 6.60 -16.09 -10.46
CA ASN A 87 5.84 -17.01 -11.33
C ASN A 87 4.34 -16.72 -11.28
N LEU A 88 3.83 -16.23 -10.15
CA LEU A 88 2.43 -15.81 -10.01
C LEU A 88 2.06 -14.78 -11.09
N TYR A 89 2.87 -13.73 -11.24
CA TYR A 89 2.58 -12.68 -12.22
C TYR A 89 2.91 -13.11 -13.66
N LEU A 90 3.98 -13.86 -13.86
CA LEU A 90 4.35 -14.42 -15.17
C LEU A 90 3.23 -15.29 -15.76
N LYS A 91 2.64 -16.16 -14.93
CA LYS A 91 1.54 -17.04 -15.33
C LYS A 91 0.32 -16.21 -15.74
N TYR A 92 -0.06 -15.22 -14.92
CA TYR A 92 -1.15 -14.31 -15.23
C TYR A 92 -0.98 -13.59 -16.57
N LEU A 93 0.21 -13.02 -16.82
CA LEU A 93 0.50 -12.32 -18.06
C LEU A 93 0.52 -13.27 -19.27
N THR A 94 1.04 -14.49 -19.12
CA THR A 94 1.07 -15.47 -20.21
C THR A 94 -0.34 -15.88 -20.63
N GLU A 95 -1.27 -15.99 -19.68
CA GLU A 95 -2.66 -16.39 -19.93
C GLU A 95 -3.50 -15.26 -20.54
N LYS A 96 -3.25 -13.99 -20.18
CA LYS A 96 -4.12 -12.85 -20.57
C LYS A 96 -3.49 -11.81 -21.50
N TYR A 97 -2.17 -11.65 -21.49
CA TYR A 97 -1.45 -10.54 -22.14
C TYR A 97 -0.09 -10.98 -22.69
N ALA A 98 -0.07 -12.12 -23.40
CA ALA A 98 1.16 -12.73 -23.92
C ALA A 98 1.96 -11.78 -24.84
N ASP A 99 1.28 -10.86 -25.54
CA ASP A 99 1.88 -9.84 -26.40
C ASP A 99 2.66 -8.75 -25.63
N LYS A 100 2.38 -8.58 -24.33
CA LYS A 100 3.01 -7.57 -23.45
C LYS A 100 3.96 -8.17 -22.43
N LEU A 101 4.10 -9.51 -22.44
CA LEU A 101 4.83 -10.29 -21.45
C LEU A 101 6.25 -9.78 -21.20
N GLU A 102 7.06 -9.68 -22.26
CA GLU A 102 8.50 -9.36 -22.16
C GLU A 102 8.72 -8.02 -21.46
N LYS A 103 8.13 -6.96 -22.01
CA LYS A 103 8.25 -5.59 -21.49
C LYS A 103 7.71 -5.46 -20.06
N GLU A 104 6.60 -6.13 -19.75
CA GLU A 104 6.01 -6.03 -18.41
C GLU A 104 6.80 -6.84 -17.38
N MET A 105 7.36 -7.99 -17.75
CA MET A 105 8.23 -8.74 -16.86
C MET A 105 9.56 -8.03 -16.60
N GLU A 106 10.12 -7.29 -17.57
CA GLU A 106 11.28 -6.43 -17.33
C GLU A 106 10.97 -5.34 -16.29
N ARG A 107 9.80 -4.70 -16.38
CA ARG A 107 9.36 -3.69 -15.41
C ARG A 107 9.12 -4.30 -14.03
N TYR A 108 8.52 -5.49 -13.98
CA TYR A 108 8.34 -6.23 -12.73
C TYR A 108 9.68 -6.56 -12.09
N ASP A 109 10.64 -7.10 -12.86
CA ASP A 109 11.95 -7.52 -12.35
C ASP A 109 12.74 -6.32 -11.82
N LEU A 110 12.64 -5.16 -12.48
CA LEU A 110 13.23 -3.91 -12.00
C LEU A 110 12.58 -3.43 -10.69
N ALA A 111 11.25 -3.45 -10.61
CA ALA A 111 10.54 -3.07 -9.38
C ALA A 111 10.88 -4.03 -8.23
N ALA A 112 10.91 -5.33 -8.48
CA ALA A 112 11.24 -6.35 -7.48
C ALA A 112 12.65 -6.16 -6.88
N GLN A 113 13.62 -5.74 -7.70
CA GLN A 113 14.98 -5.44 -7.24
C GLN A 113 15.07 -4.18 -6.37
N ASN A 114 14.16 -3.22 -6.58
CA ASN A 114 14.18 -1.91 -5.91
C ASN A 114 13.15 -1.76 -4.79
N LEU A 115 12.23 -2.72 -4.66
CA LEU A 115 11.19 -2.72 -3.64
C LEU A 115 11.80 -2.94 -2.26
N VAL A 116 11.52 -2.02 -1.35
CA VAL A 116 11.96 -2.10 0.04
C VAL A 116 10.82 -1.79 0.99
N LYS A 117 10.85 -2.39 2.17
CA LYS A 117 10.08 -1.88 3.32
C LYS A 117 10.90 -0.83 4.03
N VAL A 118 10.30 0.32 4.30
CA VAL A 118 10.94 1.42 5.03
C VAL A 118 10.02 1.91 6.14
N ASP A 119 10.61 2.21 7.29
CA ASP A 119 9.90 2.87 8.39
C ASP A 119 9.72 4.37 8.11
N ARG A 120 8.98 5.05 8.99
CA ARG A 120 8.68 6.47 8.88
C ARG A 120 9.94 7.34 8.80
N ASP A 121 10.94 7.06 9.64
CA ASP A 121 12.11 7.92 9.76
C ASP A 121 12.99 7.79 8.51
N SER A 122 13.26 6.55 8.08
CA SER A 122 14.00 6.25 6.85
C SER A 122 13.28 6.79 5.61
N ALA A 123 11.96 6.68 5.54
CA ALA A 123 11.18 7.22 4.44
C ALA A 123 11.26 8.75 4.38
N ASN A 124 11.14 9.44 5.53
CA ASN A 124 11.24 10.89 5.58
C ASN A 124 12.63 11.38 5.18
N GLU A 125 13.70 10.69 5.59
CA GLU A 125 15.07 10.99 5.13
C GLU A 125 15.20 10.87 3.61
N LEU A 126 14.63 9.82 3.01
CA LEU A 126 14.59 9.64 1.56
C LEU A 126 13.80 10.76 0.89
N PHE A 127 12.60 11.07 1.37
CA PHE A 127 11.75 12.10 0.78
C PHE A 127 12.44 13.47 0.81
N ASN A 128 13.10 13.82 1.91
CA ASN A 128 13.85 15.05 2.03
C ASN A 128 15.08 15.08 1.12
N SER A 129 15.88 14.01 1.12
CA SER A 129 17.11 13.91 0.32
C SER A 129 16.83 14.03 -1.17
N PHE A 130 15.71 13.48 -1.59
CA PHE A 130 15.29 13.49 -2.99
C PHE A 130 14.32 14.61 -3.32
N GLN A 131 13.91 15.47 -2.37
CA GLN A 131 12.90 16.53 -2.55
C GLN A 131 11.57 15.99 -3.11
N VAL A 132 11.14 14.82 -2.64
CA VAL A 132 9.85 14.21 -2.94
C VAL A 132 8.77 14.98 -2.18
N ASN A 133 7.72 15.39 -2.88
CA ASN A 133 6.59 16.10 -2.27
C ASN A 133 5.25 15.36 -2.43
N MET A 134 5.23 14.26 -3.19
CA MET A 134 4.05 13.44 -3.42
C MET A 134 4.47 11.98 -3.59
N LEU A 135 3.62 11.05 -3.15
CA LEU A 135 3.73 9.64 -3.52
C LEU A 135 2.59 9.26 -4.46
N LYS A 136 2.81 8.23 -5.27
CA LYS A 136 1.74 7.50 -5.96
C LYS A 136 1.66 6.10 -5.40
N SER A 137 0.48 5.75 -4.89
CA SER A 137 0.12 4.43 -4.40
C SER A 137 -0.46 3.62 -5.56
N ASP A 138 -0.03 2.38 -5.72
CA ASP A 138 -0.55 1.48 -6.76
C ASP A 138 -1.99 1.01 -6.49
N ILE A 139 -2.37 0.89 -5.21
CA ILE A 139 -3.72 0.62 -4.71
C ILE A 139 -4.18 1.75 -3.77
N SER A 140 -5.34 1.61 -3.14
CA SER A 140 -5.80 2.56 -2.12
C SER A 140 -4.71 2.78 -1.07
N PHE A 141 -4.38 4.03 -0.79
CA PHE A 141 -3.32 4.34 0.17
C PHE A 141 -3.70 3.98 1.61
N LEU A 142 -4.97 3.66 1.86
CA LEU A 142 -5.46 3.18 3.14
C LEU A 142 -5.09 1.70 3.37
N ASP A 143 -4.79 0.96 2.31
CA ASP A 143 -4.33 -0.42 2.39
C ASP A 143 -2.87 -0.48 2.89
N ASN A 144 -2.61 -1.28 3.93
CA ASN A 144 -1.28 -1.38 4.55
C ASN A 144 -0.22 -2.06 3.66
N ASP A 145 -0.64 -2.71 2.59
CA ASP A 145 0.19 -3.42 1.63
C ASP A 145 0.37 -2.65 0.31
N ALA A 146 -0.02 -1.37 0.28
CA ALA A 146 0.22 -0.48 -0.85
C ALA A 146 1.73 -0.30 -1.12
N ILE A 147 2.10 -0.28 -2.40
CA ILE A 147 3.45 0.02 -2.87
C ILE A 147 3.46 1.45 -3.38
N TYR A 148 4.33 2.25 -2.79
CA TYR A 148 4.49 3.65 -3.11
C TYR A 148 5.61 3.88 -4.10
N THR A 149 5.38 4.81 -5.01
CA THR A 149 6.38 5.37 -5.92
C THR A 149 6.58 6.86 -5.61
N MET A 150 7.81 7.36 -5.71
CA MET A 150 8.16 8.74 -5.35
C MET A 150 7.99 9.72 -6.52
N TYR A 151 7.36 10.87 -6.26
CA TYR A 151 7.12 11.92 -7.24
C TYR A 151 7.58 13.30 -6.79
N LYS A 152 8.03 14.09 -7.76
CA LYS A 152 8.16 15.55 -7.69
C LYS A 152 7.07 16.18 -8.55
N VAL A 153 6.14 16.84 -7.90
CA VAL A 153 4.96 17.43 -8.53
C VAL A 153 5.03 18.94 -8.42
N SER A 154 4.69 19.65 -9.49
CA SER A 154 4.58 21.11 -9.45
C SER A 154 3.40 21.56 -8.57
N PRO A 155 3.51 22.67 -7.81
CA PRO A 155 2.42 23.16 -6.95
C PRO A 155 1.08 23.34 -7.68
N GLU A 156 1.12 23.71 -8.96
CA GLU A 156 -0.06 23.95 -9.80
C GLU A 156 -0.85 22.67 -10.10
N SER A 157 -0.20 21.51 -10.08
CA SER A 157 -0.82 20.20 -10.38
C SER A 157 -1.33 19.49 -9.13
N ILE A 158 -0.92 19.91 -7.93
CA ILE A 158 -1.23 19.20 -6.68
C ILE A 158 -2.73 19.08 -6.45
N GLU A 159 -3.49 20.16 -6.62
CA GLU A 159 -4.93 20.16 -6.36
C GLU A 159 -5.67 19.16 -7.26
N LEU A 160 -5.32 19.15 -8.55
CA LEU A 160 -5.90 18.23 -9.53
C LEU A 160 -5.54 16.77 -9.21
N LEU A 161 -4.29 16.50 -8.83
CA LEU A 161 -3.84 15.13 -8.54
C LEU A 161 -4.43 14.59 -7.22
N LEU A 162 -4.87 15.47 -6.32
CA LEU A 162 -5.51 15.10 -5.06
C LEU A 162 -7.04 15.12 -5.16
N GLU A 163 -7.63 15.27 -6.34
CA GLU A 163 -9.07 15.13 -6.50
C GLU A 163 -9.47 13.66 -6.29
N GLY A 164 -10.41 13.38 -5.37
CA GLY A 164 -10.95 12.03 -5.15
C GLY A 164 -10.01 11.00 -4.51
N TYR A 165 -8.76 11.36 -4.18
CA TYR A 165 -7.72 10.38 -3.79
C TYR A 165 -8.06 9.49 -2.56
N ARG A 166 -9.01 9.91 -1.71
CA ARG A 166 -9.46 9.10 -0.57
C ARG A 166 -10.48 8.02 -0.93
N GLU A 167 -11.14 8.17 -2.07
CA GLU A 167 -12.15 7.23 -2.57
C GLU A 167 -11.58 6.27 -3.62
N ASP A 168 -10.49 6.65 -4.28
CA ASP A 168 -9.85 5.85 -5.31
C ASP A 168 -9.18 4.58 -4.75
N LEU A 169 -9.29 3.48 -5.51
CA LEU A 169 -8.78 2.17 -5.12
C LEU A 169 -7.48 1.77 -5.82
N ILE A 170 -7.09 2.46 -6.89
CA ILE A 170 -5.89 2.15 -7.69
C ILE A 170 -5.23 3.43 -8.17
N ASP A 171 -3.90 3.40 -8.33
CA ASP A 171 -3.13 4.48 -8.96
C ASP A 171 -3.33 5.89 -8.36
N VAL A 172 -3.33 5.96 -7.03
CA VAL A 172 -3.73 7.11 -6.24
C VAL A 172 -2.55 8.01 -5.89
N PHE A 173 -2.62 9.33 -6.13
CA PHE A 173 -1.64 10.28 -5.59
C PHE A 173 -1.94 10.64 -4.14
N VAL A 174 -0.91 10.68 -3.31
CA VAL A 174 -1.05 10.79 -1.85
C VAL A 174 0.01 11.76 -1.30
N PRO A 175 -0.39 12.72 -0.46
CA PRO A 175 0.56 13.57 0.24
C PRO A 175 1.44 12.77 1.19
N ILE A 176 2.74 13.10 1.26
CA ILE A 176 3.72 12.37 2.09
C ILE A 176 3.32 12.27 3.57
N ASN A 177 2.59 13.27 4.10
CA ASN A 177 2.15 13.35 5.49
C ASN A 177 0.93 12.44 5.81
N GLU A 178 0.33 11.81 4.80
CA GLU A 178 -0.81 10.91 4.98
C GLU A 178 -0.41 9.44 5.09
N VAL A 179 0.76 9.11 4.54
CA VAL A 179 1.17 7.73 4.27
C VAL A 179 1.41 6.92 5.54
N PHE A 180 1.80 7.58 6.64
CA PHE A 180 2.04 6.95 7.95
C PHE A 180 0.93 7.20 8.98
N GLN A 181 -0.28 7.58 8.54
CA GLN A 181 -1.43 7.73 9.43
C GLN A 181 -1.97 6.37 9.91
N ASN A 182 -2.94 6.38 10.82
CA ASN A 182 -3.65 5.18 11.33
C ASN A 182 -2.75 4.08 11.93
N GLY A 183 -1.61 4.47 12.51
CA GLY A 183 -0.70 3.53 13.16
C GLY A 183 0.19 2.73 12.19
N ARG A 184 0.22 3.08 10.90
CA ARG A 184 1.14 2.48 9.94
C ARG A 184 2.58 2.82 10.29
N LYS A 185 3.39 1.78 10.52
CA LYS A 185 4.80 1.88 10.94
C LYS A 185 5.75 1.86 9.76
N GLU A 186 5.41 1.11 8.73
CA GLU A 186 6.25 0.85 7.56
C GLU A 186 5.43 0.91 6.28
N ILE A 187 6.09 1.16 5.16
CA ILE A 187 5.51 1.11 3.82
C ILE A 187 6.40 0.33 2.87
N TYR A 188 5.79 -0.24 1.83
CA TYR A 188 6.53 -0.69 0.66
C TYR A 188 6.83 0.50 -0.24
N LEU A 189 8.10 0.70 -0.59
CA LEU A 189 8.57 1.77 -1.45
C LEU A 189 9.33 1.18 -2.63
N ASP A 190 8.84 1.44 -3.84
CA ASP A 190 9.56 1.15 -5.08
C ASP A 190 10.54 2.30 -5.37
N LYS A 191 11.84 1.99 -5.28
CA LYS A 191 12.93 2.96 -5.49
C LYS A 191 13.44 2.99 -6.94
N THR A 192 12.74 2.37 -7.88
CA THR A 192 13.16 2.30 -9.30
C THR A 192 13.44 3.70 -9.89
N GLY A 193 12.74 4.73 -9.43
CA GLY A 193 13.02 6.10 -9.83
C GLY A 193 12.24 7.13 -9.03
N ILE A 194 12.59 8.40 -9.27
CA ILE A 194 11.81 9.55 -8.85
C ILE A 194 11.24 10.16 -10.12
N TYR A 195 9.92 10.19 -10.21
CA TYR A 195 9.23 10.66 -11.39
C TYR A 195 8.87 12.14 -11.22
N ALA A 196 8.92 12.88 -12.32
CA ALA A 196 8.35 14.22 -12.38
C ALA A 196 7.00 14.14 -13.09
N ASN A 197 6.03 14.88 -12.58
CA ASN A 197 4.77 15.14 -13.28
C ASN A 197 4.73 16.61 -13.68
#